data_AF-A0A5A7NPW7-F1
#
_entry.id   AF-A0A5A7NPW7-F1
#
_cell.length_a   1.000
_cell.length_b   1.000
_cell.length_c   1.000
_cell.angle_alpha   90.00
_cell.angle_beta   90.00
_cell.angle_gamma   90.00
#
_symmetry.space_group_name_H-M   'P 1'
#
loop_
_entity.id
_entity.type
_entity.pdbx_description
1 polymer ?
#
loop_
_entity_poly.entity_id
_entity_poly.type
_entity_poly.pdbx_seq_one_letter_code
_entity_poly.pdbx_strand_id
1 'polypeptide(L)'
;MAKNNQRTGAKGPSGTAPRSLGAMRADRELAGLTTLFIEWYDDGSEPGLAEEARVALKVFTAALGGYFDSDPAASATAYRAELLAVVLDRLITSTSDDDVVDHAVRSARIFTLFLEDTGRWTGTEEELEELYRLFDEVESMASDLPEIPEEHIPDIEPAAQLEVLAKLPLVAAAGSILRWLGDGKDLDEELMPTALDEEAAAAALAADGAAALPVDQLLAVLEVSGLVSIDAETRRAVPTGEAAEFGTEAASDESRRAAYAALAVAYYWIAVTAFSPDLPLLQDSSELLAVVLVAAASPTPPTVEDLLASSDGVGESADDVVAVTHGRLLELAQAGLVDLAEADGASGPITLAPALVPLLAEALDRAAEEG
;
A
#
# COMPACT_ATOMS: atom_id res chain seq x y z
N MET A 1 -17.16 -5.06 63.09
CA MET A 1 -16.31 -4.80 61.91
C MET A 1 -17.10 -5.20 60.69
N ALA A 2 -17.43 -4.21 59.85
CA ALA A 2 -18.45 -4.30 58.81
C ALA A 2 -17.89 -4.97 57.54
N LYS A 3 -18.65 -5.92 56.97
CA LYS A 3 -18.42 -6.48 55.65
C LYS A 3 -19.10 -5.57 54.62
N ASN A 4 -18.29 -5.01 53.72
CA ASN A 4 -18.72 -4.12 52.65
C ASN A 4 -19.11 -4.98 51.43
N ASN A 5 -20.41 -5.08 51.14
CA ASN A 5 -20.94 -5.76 49.96
C ASN A 5 -21.01 -4.75 48.80
N GLN A 6 -20.03 -4.78 47.89
CA GLN A 6 -20.14 -4.12 46.60
C GLN A 6 -21.10 -4.93 45.70
N ARG A 7 -22.29 -4.38 45.48
CA ARG A 7 -23.22 -4.82 44.45
C ARG A 7 -22.74 -4.31 43.10
N THR A 8 -22.30 -5.22 42.24
CA THR A 8 -22.11 -5.01 40.80
C THR A 8 -23.47 -4.71 40.17
N GLY A 9 -23.69 -3.45 39.79
CA GLY A 9 -24.87 -3.04 39.02
C GLY A 9 -24.77 -3.57 37.59
N ALA A 10 -25.74 -4.36 37.18
CA ALA A 10 -25.90 -4.79 35.80
C ALA A 10 -26.13 -3.56 34.91
N LYS A 11 -25.26 -3.36 33.90
CA LYS A 11 -25.51 -2.42 32.80
C LYS A 11 -26.83 -2.86 32.13
N GLY A 12 -27.85 -2.02 32.23
CA GLY A 12 -29.10 -2.23 31.49
C GLY A 12 -28.83 -2.20 29.98
N PRO A 13 -29.71 -2.81 29.17
CA PRO A 13 -29.57 -2.83 27.72
C PRO A 13 -29.47 -1.39 27.21
N SER A 14 -28.39 -1.11 26.49
CA SER A 14 -28.18 0.12 25.73
C SER A 14 -29.44 0.41 24.92
N GLY A 15 -30.17 1.46 25.29
CA GLY A 15 -31.32 1.90 24.53
C GLY A 15 -30.87 2.25 23.11
N THR A 16 -31.38 1.51 22.13
CA THR A 16 -31.11 1.75 20.71
C THR A 16 -31.44 3.21 20.41
N ALA A 17 -30.45 4.00 20.00
CA ALA A 17 -30.67 5.37 19.61
C ALA A 17 -31.77 5.43 18.52
N PRO A 18 -32.64 6.45 18.52
CA PRO A 18 -33.66 6.59 17.49
C PRO A 18 -33.01 6.60 16.10
N ARG A 19 -33.41 5.66 15.23
CA ARG A 19 -32.95 5.61 13.82
C ARG A 19 -33.52 6.80 13.03
N SER A 20 -32.70 7.42 12.18
CA SER A 20 -33.17 8.49 11.29
C SER A 20 -34.16 7.95 10.24
N LEU A 21 -34.99 8.84 9.68
CA LEU A 21 -35.93 8.47 8.63
C LEU A 21 -35.18 8.11 7.33
N GLY A 22 -34.08 8.80 7.01
CA GLY A 22 -33.19 8.47 5.91
C GLY A 22 -32.63 7.06 6.02
N ALA A 23 -32.16 6.64 7.20
CA ALA A 23 -31.67 5.28 7.43
C ALA A 23 -32.75 4.20 7.18
N MET A 24 -33.97 4.40 7.70
CA MET A 24 -35.09 3.48 7.45
C MET A 24 -35.47 3.40 5.95
N ARG A 25 -35.31 4.51 5.24
CA ARG A 25 -35.58 4.57 3.81
C ARG A 25 -34.49 3.85 3.01
N ALA A 26 -33.22 4.07 3.33
CA ALA A 26 -32.08 3.38 2.72
C ALA A 26 -32.22 1.87 2.87
N ASP A 27 -32.49 1.37 4.09
CA ASP A 27 -32.77 -0.05 4.36
C ASP A 27 -33.86 -0.60 3.42
N ARG A 28 -34.96 0.15 3.24
CA ARG A 28 -36.11 -0.29 2.44
C ARG A 28 -35.81 -0.28 0.94
N GLU A 29 -35.13 0.73 0.42
CA GLU A 29 -34.81 0.82 -1.01
C GLU A 29 -33.75 -0.22 -1.39
N LEU A 30 -32.75 -0.43 -0.54
CA LEU A 30 -31.69 -1.41 -0.79
C LEU A 30 -32.15 -2.86 -0.58
N ALA A 31 -33.17 -3.13 0.23
CA ALA A 31 -33.68 -4.50 0.46
C ALA A 31 -34.08 -5.24 -0.84
N GLY A 32 -34.55 -4.52 -1.86
CA GLY A 32 -34.88 -5.10 -3.17
C GLY A 32 -33.66 -5.34 -4.07
N LEU A 33 -32.51 -4.74 -3.75
CA LEU A 33 -31.27 -4.80 -4.51
C LEU A 33 -30.22 -5.70 -3.84
N THR A 34 -30.31 -5.93 -2.53
CA THR A 34 -29.30 -6.67 -1.75
C THR A 34 -28.92 -8.02 -2.35
N THR A 35 -29.89 -8.87 -2.68
CA THR A 35 -29.61 -10.21 -3.23
C THR A 35 -28.91 -10.10 -4.58
N LEU A 36 -29.36 -9.18 -5.44
CA LEU A 36 -28.77 -8.98 -6.77
C LEU A 36 -27.36 -8.41 -6.70
N PHE A 37 -27.11 -7.50 -5.76
CA PHE A 37 -25.77 -6.96 -5.51
C PHE A 37 -24.80 -8.04 -5.06
N ILE A 38 -25.21 -8.88 -4.10
CA ILE A 38 -24.36 -9.99 -3.60
C ILE A 38 -24.08 -11.02 -4.70
N GLU A 39 -25.09 -11.38 -5.51
CA GLU A 39 -24.91 -12.29 -6.65
C GLU A 39 -23.97 -11.70 -7.71
N TRP A 40 -24.14 -10.42 -8.08
CA TRP A 40 -23.27 -9.74 -9.03
C TRP A 40 -21.82 -9.63 -8.52
N TYR A 41 -21.63 -9.34 -7.23
CA TYR A 41 -20.31 -9.21 -6.63
C TYR A 41 -19.55 -10.55 -6.58
N ASP A 42 -20.24 -11.66 -6.27
CA ASP A 42 -19.67 -13.02 -6.21
C ASP A 42 -19.43 -13.63 -7.61
N ASP A 43 -20.13 -13.15 -8.65
CA ASP A 43 -19.94 -13.59 -10.04
C ASP A 43 -18.73 -12.89 -10.73
N GLY A 44 -18.40 -11.66 -10.33
CA GLY A 44 -17.36 -10.83 -10.96
C GLY A 44 -15.99 -10.90 -10.27
N SER A 45 -15.99 -11.16 -8.98
CA SER A 45 -14.80 -11.21 -8.12
C SER A 45 -14.70 -12.61 -7.52
N GLU A 46 -13.50 -13.07 -7.19
CA GLU A 46 -13.19 -14.45 -6.81
C GLU A 46 -14.27 -15.18 -5.98
N PRO A 47 -14.48 -16.50 -6.16
CA PRO A 47 -15.54 -17.21 -5.46
C PRO A 47 -15.43 -17.07 -3.93
N GLY A 48 -16.51 -16.62 -3.27
CA GLY A 48 -16.60 -16.57 -1.81
C GLY A 48 -16.63 -15.17 -1.18
N LEU A 49 -16.82 -14.12 -1.97
CA LEU A 49 -16.80 -12.72 -1.50
C LEU A 49 -18.18 -12.21 -1.04
N ALA A 50 -19.17 -13.09 -0.90
CA ALA A 50 -20.50 -12.74 -0.45
C ALA A 50 -20.55 -12.05 0.93
N GLU A 51 -19.59 -12.29 1.83
CA GLU A 51 -19.52 -11.55 3.10
C GLU A 51 -18.96 -10.13 2.91
N GLU A 52 -17.95 -9.95 2.07
CA GLU A 52 -17.41 -8.64 1.74
C GLU A 52 -18.49 -7.75 1.11
N ALA A 53 -19.25 -8.28 0.15
CA ALA A 53 -20.41 -7.60 -0.44
C ALA A 53 -21.42 -7.13 0.62
N ARG A 54 -21.65 -7.92 1.68
CA ARG A 54 -22.57 -7.52 2.77
C ARG A 54 -21.99 -6.41 3.63
N VAL A 55 -20.68 -6.43 3.89
CA VAL A 55 -20.00 -5.36 4.62
C VAL A 55 -20.09 -4.06 3.81
N ALA A 56 -19.72 -4.11 2.53
CA ALA A 56 -19.77 -2.95 1.64
C ALA A 56 -21.20 -2.36 1.56
N LEU A 57 -22.21 -3.21 1.35
CA LEU A 57 -23.60 -2.74 1.29
C LEU A 57 -24.07 -2.14 2.61
N LYS A 58 -23.64 -2.68 3.75
CA LYS A 58 -23.99 -2.13 5.07
C LYS A 58 -23.38 -0.74 5.26
N VAL A 59 -22.13 -0.52 4.85
CA VAL A 59 -21.49 0.79 4.95
C VAL A 59 -22.14 1.79 3.99
N PHE A 60 -22.36 1.40 2.74
CA PHE A 60 -23.08 2.24 1.78
C PHE A 60 -24.51 2.57 2.24
N THR A 61 -25.22 1.63 2.88
CA THR A 61 -26.57 1.88 3.45
C THR A 61 -26.53 3.01 4.47
N ALA A 62 -25.48 3.10 5.29
CA ALA A 62 -25.32 4.17 6.27
C ALA A 62 -25.10 5.54 5.58
N ALA A 63 -24.21 5.59 4.59
CA ALA A 63 -23.98 6.79 3.78
C ALA A 63 -25.25 7.23 3.06
N LEU A 64 -25.95 6.31 2.39
CA LEU A 64 -27.21 6.57 1.70
C LEU A 64 -28.30 7.07 2.66
N GLY A 65 -28.30 6.60 3.92
CA GLY A 65 -29.18 7.12 4.96
C GLY A 65 -28.96 8.61 5.22
N GLY A 66 -27.70 9.04 5.36
CA GLY A 66 -27.31 10.45 5.50
C GLY A 66 -27.63 11.29 4.25
N TYR A 67 -27.49 10.68 3.06
CA TYR A 67 -27.88 11.26 1.79
C TYR A 67 -29.39 11.53 1.73
N PHE A 68 -30.22 10.55 2.07
CA PHE A 68 -31.68 10.71 2.09
C PHE A 68 -32.20 11.69 3.13
N ASP A 69 -31.47 11.89 4.23
CA ASP A 69 -31.78 12.94 5.19
C ASP A 69 -31.52 14.34 4.59
N SER A 70 -30.65 14.45 3.58
CA SER A 70 -30.30 15.72 2.90
C SER A 70 -31.10 15.96 1.62
N ASP A 71 -31.51 14.90 0.90
CA ASP A 71 -32.43 14.95 -0.23
C ASP A 71 -33.55 13.87 -0.13
N PRO A 72 -34.74 14.25 0.37
CA PRO A 72 -35.88 13.34 0.45
C PRO A 72 -36.46 12.89 -0.90
N ALA A 73 -36.09 13.50 -2.03
CA ALA A 73 -36.57 13.11 -3.35
C ALA A 73 -35.66 12.10 -4.06
N ALA A 74 -34.45 11.89 -3.55
CA ALA A 74 -33.44 11.03 -4.16
C ALA A 74 -33.81 9.55 -4.18
N SER A 75 -33.06 8.74 -4.93
CA SER A 75 -33.28 7.31 -5.09
C SER A 75 -31.99 6.54 -4.81
N ALA A 76 -32.08 5.30 -4.31
CA ALA A 76 -30.93 4.41 -4.21
C ALA A 76 -30.32 4.06 -5.59
N THR A 77 -31.02 4.39 -6.68
CA THR A 77 -30.62 4.11 -8.07
C THR A 77 -30.38 5.38 -8.89
N ALA A 78 -30.42 6.55 -8.26
CA ALA A 78 -30.07 7.84 -8.86
C ALA A 78 -29.75 8.84 -7.74
N TYR A 79 -28.49 9.23 -7.65
CA TYR A 79 -27.99 10.18 -6.68
C TYR A 79 -26.93 11.07 -7.31
N ARG A 80 -26.75 12.26 -6.73
CA ARG A 80 -25.89 13.32 -7.27
C ARG A 80 -24.56 13.34 -6.55
N ALA A 81 -23.49 13.54 -7.30
CA ALA A 81 -22.14 13.65 -6.75
C ALA A 81 -22.04 14.72 -5.67
N GLU A 82 -22.57 15.93 -5.87
CA GLU A 82 -22.33 17.02 -4.92
C GLU A 82 -22.98 16.79 -3.56
N LEU A 83 -24.13 16.10 -3.52
CA LEU A 83 -24.78 15.75 -2.27
C LEU A 83 -24.11 14.55 -1.60
N LEU A 84 -23.59 13.60 -2.38
CA LEU A 84 -22.83 12.48 -1.86
C LEU A 84 -21.52 12.97 -1.24
N ALA A 85 -20.82 13.90 -1.90
CA ALA A 85 -19.62 14.56 -1.38
C ALA A 85 -19.86 15.20 0.00
N VAL A 86 -20.98 15.91 0.19
CA VAL A 86 -21.35 16.50 1.50
C VAL A 86 -21.59 15.44 2.58
N VAL A 87 -22.13 14.28 2.21
CA VAL A 87 -22.36 13.18 3.15
C VAL A 87 -21.06 12.50 3.52
N LEU A 88 -20.18 12.27 2.55
CA LEU A 88 -18.85 11.72 2.76
C LEU A 88 -17.99 12.66 3.62
N ASP A 89 -17.97 13.96 3.33
CA ASP A 89 -17.30 14.99 4.15
C ASP A 89 -17.79 15.01 5.60
N ARG A 90 -19.11 14.81 5.81
CA ARG A 90 -19.66 14.64 7.16
C ARG A 90 -19.22 13.34 7.82
N LEU A 91 -19.11 12.26 7.06
CA LEU A 91 -18.63 10.99 7.57
C LEU A 91 -17.18 11.17 8.05
N ILE A 92 -16.32 11.70 7.18
CA ILE A 92 -14.91 12.07 7.42
C ILE A 92 -14.79 12.89 8.68
N THR A 93 -15.53 13.99 8.79
CA THR A 93 -15.42 14.89 9.96
C THR A 93 -16.03 14.32 11.25
N SER A 94 -16.84 13.26 11.18
CA SER A 94 -17.51 12.65 12.33
C SER A 94 -16.81 11.43 12.90
N THR A 95 -15.89 10.84 12.14
CA THR A 95 -15.05 9.72 12.54
C THR A 95 -13.59 10.16 12.58
N SER A 96 -12.75 9.46 13.32
CA SER A 96 -11.29 9.65 13.29
C SER A 96 -10.61 8.40 12.75
N ASP A 97 -11.33 7.67 11.92
CA ASP A 97 -11.04 6.33 11.45
C ASP A 97 -11.14 6.40 9.93
N ASP A 98 -10.00 6.61 9.29
CA ASP A 98 -9.90 6.89 7.85
C ASP A 98 -10.32 5.66 7.03
N ASP A 99 -10.12 4.45 7.56
CA ASP A 99 -10.61 3.18 6.98
C ASP A 99 -12.13 3.21 6.76
N VAL A 100 -12.88 3.85 7.67
CA VAL A 100 -14.35 3.93 7.55
C VAL A 100 -14.76 4.83 6.38
N VAL A 101 -13.97 5.86 6.09
CA VAL A 101 -14.19 6.77 4.97
C VAL A 101 -13.88 6.07 3.67
N ASP A 102 -12.69 5.50 3.55
CA ASP A 102 -12.26 4.79 2.34
C ASP A 102 -13.26 3.67 2.02
N HIS A 103 -13.60 2.86 3.02
CA HIS A 103 -14.56 1.78 2.84
C HIS A 103 -15.95 2.30 2.42
N ALA A 104 -16.38 3.49 2.87
CA ALA A 104 -17.65 4.08 2.44
C ALA A 104 -17.63 4.58 1.00
N VAL A 105 -16.52 5.20 0.58
CA VAL A 105 -16.30 5.69 -0.79
C VAL A 105 -16.24 4.50 -1.75
N ARG A 106 -15.39 3.52 -1.43
CA ARG A 106 -15.23 2.27 -2.20
C ARG A 106 -16.55 1.52 -2.32
N SER A 107 -17.29 1.39 -1.21
CA SER A 107 -18.62 0.76 -1.22
C SER A 107 -19.63 1.51 -2.10
N ALA A 108 -19.59 2.85 -2.09
CA ALA A 108 -20.44 3.66 -2.95
C ALA A 108 -20.08 3.50 -4.43
N ARG A 109 -18.78 3.47 -4.76
CA ARG A 109 -18.28 3.24 -6.12
C ARG A 109 -18.68 1.88 -6.64
N ILE A 110 -18.42 0.81 -5.89
CA ILE A 110 -18.80 -0.57 -6.22
C ILE A 110 -20.31 -0.69 -6.43
N PHE A 111 -21.11 -0.08 -5.55
CA PHE A 111 -22.56 -0.10 -5.71
C PHE A 111 -23.03 0.66 -6.95
N THR A 112 -22.37 1.78 -7.28
CA THR A 112 -22.63 2.56 -8.51
C THR A 112 -22.32 1.72 -9.75
N LEU A 113 -21.19 1.01 -9.77
CA LEU A 113 -20.79 0.10 -10.84
C LEU A 113 -21.80 -1.04 -11.02
N PHE A 114 -22.28 -1.64 -9.92
CA PHE A 114 -23.36 -2.62 -9.97
C PHE A 114 -24.62 -2.07 -10.67
N LEU A 115 -25.00 -0.83 -10.36
CA LEU A 115 -26.18 -0.22 -10.98
C LEU A 115 -25.99 0.02 -12.47
N GLU A 116 -24.80 0.44 -12.90
CA GLU A 116 -24.44 0.61 -14.30
C GLU A 116 -24.46 -0.73 -15.05
N ASP A 117 -23.68 -1.71 -14.60
CA ASP A 117 -23.53 -3.03 -15.22
C ASP A 117 -24.85 -3.77 -15.38
N THR A 118 -25.76 -3.60 -14.40
CA THR A 118 -27.06 -4.28 -14.40
C THR A 118 -28.17 -3.45 -15.06
N GLY A 119 -27.86 -2.26 -15.60
CA GLY A 119 -28.84 -1.36 -16.22
C GLY A 119 -29.90 -0.86 -15.25
N ARG A 120 -29.54 -0.72 -13.97
CA ARG A 120 -30.39 -0.29 -12.86
C ARG A 120 -30.18 1.16 -12.47
N TRP A 121 -29.12 1.81 -12.96
CA TRP A 121 -28.97 3.24 -12.86
C TRP A 121 -30.17 3.95 -13.52
N THR A 122 -30.79 4.87 -12.78
CA THR A 122 -31.96 5.64 -13.23
C THR A 122 -31.67 7.14 -13.37
N GLY A 123 -30.45 7.57 -13.02
CA GLY A 123 -29.96 8.92 -13.25
C GLY A 123 -29.54 9.13 -14.71
N THR A 124 -28.98 10.30 -15.01
CA THR A 124 -28.40 10.57 -16.34
C THR A 124 -26.98 10.03 -16.45
N GLU A 125 -26.46 9.97 -17.67
CA GLU A 125 -25.05 9.61 -17.92
C GLU A 125 -24.12 10.67 -17.32
N GLU A 126 -24.48 11.95 -17.45
CA GLU A 126 -23.67 13.04 -16.88
C GLU A 126 -23.59 12.95 -15.34
N GLU A 127 -24.69 12.57 -14.66
CA GLU A 127 -24.69 12.35 -13.21
C GLU A 127 -23.80 11.16 -12.81
N LEU A 128 -23.72 10.11 -13.66
CA LEU A 128 -22.86 8.96 -13.44
C LEU A 128 -21.38 9.31 -13.62
N GLU A 129 -21.03 10.05 -14.67
CA GLU A 129 -19.67 10.56 -14.91
C GLU A 129 -19.20 11.48 -13.77
N GLU A 130 -20.09 12.33 -13.23
CA GLU A 130 -19.79 13.18 -12.07
C GLU A 130 -19.54 12.37 -10.80
N LEU A 131 -20.24 11.25 -10.61
CA LEU A 131 -19.99 10.35 -9.47
C LEU A 131 -18.64 9.67 -9.57
N TYR A 132 -18.27 9.16 -10.75
CA TYR A 132 -16.94 8.57 -10.94
C TYR A 132 -15.83 9.59 -10.71
N ARG A 133 -15.98 10.82 -11.21
CA ARG A 133 -15.03 11.89 -10.93
C ARG A 133 -14.91 12.18 -9.42
N LEU A 134 -16.03 12.20 -8.69
CA LEU A 134 -16.00 12.35 -7.24
C LEU A 134 -15.25 11.19 -6.56
N PHE A 135 -15.50 9.94 -6.98
CA PHE A 135 -14.80 8.79 -6.39
C PHE A 135 -13.31 8.86 -6.67
N ASP A 136 -12.91 9.21 -7.90
CA ASP A 136 -11.50 9.38 -8.25
C ASP A 136 -10.86 10.56 -7.47
N GLU A 137 -11.58 11.67 -7.28
CA GLU A 137 -11.12 12.79 -6.45
C GLU A 137 -10.94 12.39 -4.98
N VAL A 138 -11.88 11.62 -4.41
CA VAL A 138 -11.80 11.20 -3.01
C VAL A 138 -10.77 10.10 -2.81
N GLU A 139 -10.66 9.13 -3.72
CA GLU A 139 -9.60 8.11 -3.70
C GLU A 139 -8.22 8.76 -3.88
N SER A 140 -8.08 9.74 -4.77
CA SER A 140 -6.85 10.54 -4.91
C SER A 140 -6.51 11.34 -3.65
N MET A 141 -7.53 11.73 -2.87
CA MET A 141 -7.32 12.37 -1.57
C MET A 141 -7.06 11.36 -0.43
N ALA A 142 -7.45 10.09 -0.60
CA ALA A 142 -7.29 9.03 0.39
C ALA A 142 -5.99 8.24 0.20
N SER A 143 -5.47 8.16 -1.03
CA SER A 143 -4.10 7.75 -1.28
C SER A 143 -3.18 8.90 -0.86
N ASP A 144 -2.76 8.90 0.41
CA ASP A 144 -1.73 9.81 0.92
C ASP A 144 -0.37 9.60 0.23
N LEU A 145 -0.23 8.52 -0.55
CA LEU A 145 0.96 8.28 -1.35
C LEU A 145 0.97 9.17 -2.60
N PRO A 146 2.05 9.94 -2.82
CA PRO A 146 2.20 10.77 -4.01
C PRO A 146 2.44 9.92 -5.25
N GLU A 147 1.86 10.33 -6.37
CA GLU A 147 2.11 9.74 -7.69
C GLU A 147 3.28 10.44 -8.40
N ILE A 148 3.99 9.69 -9.26
CA ILE A 148 4.97 10.26 -10.18
C ILE A 148 4.22 10.70 -11.44
N PRO A 149 4.24 12.01 -11.82
CA PRO A 149 3.60 12.46 -13.05
C PRO A 149 4.11 11.68 -14.28
N GLU A 150 3.22 11.27 -15.17
CA GLU A 150 3.57 10.47 -16.36
C GLU A 150 4.69 11.14 -17.19
N GLU A 151 4.72 12.46 -17.27
CA GLU A 151 5.75 13.22 -17.98
C GLU A 151 7.15 13.12 -17.36
N HIS A 152 7.25 12.70 -16.10
CA HIS A 152 8.51 12.46 -15.40
C HIS A 152 8.99 11.02 -15.54
N ILE A 153 8.15 10.10 -16.02
CA ILE A 153 8.53 8.70 -16.25
C ILE A 153 9.26 8.62 -17.61
N PRO A 154 10.58 8.36 -17.63
CA PRO A 154 11.32 8.33 -18.87
C PRO A 154 11.02 7.06 -19.67
N ASP A 155 10.95 7.18 -20.99
CA ASP A 155 10.92 6.03 -21.90
C ASP A 155 12.34 5.45 -22.01
N ILE A 156 12.56 4.26 -21.44
CA ILE A 156 13.86 3.60 -21.36
C ILE A 156 13.81 2.29 -22.16
N GLU A 157 14.74 2.15 -23.10
CA GLU A 157 14.93 0.92 -23.85
C GLU A 157 15.18 -0.28 -22.90
N PRO A 158 14.50 -1.43 -23.08
CA PRO A 158 14.61 -2.57 -22.17
C PRO A 158 16.04 -3.05 -21.91
N ALA A 159 16.91 -3.00 -22.93
CA ALA A 159 18.31 -3.39 -22.79
C ALA A 159 19.11 -2.41 -21.89
N ALA A 160 18.83 -1.11 -21.97
CA ALA A 160 19.46 -0.11 -21.12
C ALA A 160 18.97 -0.25 -19.67
N GLN A 161 17.68 -0.53 -19.47
CA GLN A 161 17.13 -0.82 -18.15
C GLN A 161 17.80 -2.06 -17.53
N LEU A 162 17.93 -3.16 -18.28
CA LEU A 162 18.62 -4.35 -17.82
C LEU A 162 20.07 -4.07 -17.41
N GLU A 163 20.81 -3.25 -18.17
CA GLU A 163 22.19 -2.91 -17.85
C GLU A 163 22.32 -2.16 -16.51
N VAL A 164 21.39 -1.25 -16.22
CA VAL A 164 21.34 -0.54 -14.92
C VAL A 164 20.97 -1.51 -13.80
N LEU A 165 19.90 -2.28 -13.98
CA LEU A 165 19.41 -3.23 -12.98
C LEU A 165 20.46 -4.28 -12.61
N ALA A 166 21.17 -4.83 -13.60
CA ALA A 166 22.20 -5.84 -13.38
C ALA A 166 23.40 -5.32 -12.56
N LYS A 167 23.57 -4.00 -12.41
CA LYS A 167 24.64 -3.37 -11.63
C LYS A 167 24.19 -3.00 -10.22
N LEU A 168 22.92 -3.17 -9.86
CA LEU A 168 22.42 -2.84 -8.54
C LEU A 168 23.06 -3.74 -7.47
N PRO A 169 23.54 -3.18 -6.35
CA PRO A 169 23.92 -3.95 -5.17
C PRO A 169 22.83 -4.91 -4.70
N LEU A 170 21.56 -4.51 -4.81
CA LEU A 170 20.40 -5.36 -4.50
C LEU A 170 20.38 -6.66 -5.31
N VAL A 171 20.65 -6.59 -6.62
CA VAL A 171 20.65 -7.77 -7.51
C VAL A 171 21.81 -8.71 -7.17
N ALA A 172 22.98 -8.15 -6.85
CA ALA A 172 24.11 -8.94 -6.37
C ALA A 172 23.77 -9.63 -5.04
N ALA A 173 23.19 -8.90 -4.09
CA ALA A 173 22.76 -9.41 -2.78
C ALA A 173 21.77 -10.57 -2.92
N ALA A 174 20.72 -10.39 -3.72
CA ALA A 174 19.74 -11.43 -4.02
C ALA A 174 20.40 -12.69 -4.59
N GLY A 175 21.32 -12.53 -5.56
CA GLY A 175 22.06 -13.65 -6.14
C GLY A 175 22.95 -14.39 -5.13
N SER A 176 23.49 -13.70 -4.12
CA SER A 176 24.25 -14.31 -3.03
C SER A 176 23.35 -15.09 -2.07
N ILE A 177 22.20 -14.51 -1.68
CA ILE A 177 21.22 -15.18 -0.81
C ILE A 177 20.63 -16.41 -1.49
N LEU A 178 20.25 -16.34 -2.77
CA LEU A 178 19.73 -17.49 -3.52
C LEU A 178 20.75 -18.64 -3.60
N ARG A 179 22.04 -18.34 -3.81
CA ARG A 179 23.11 -19.36 -3.77
C ARG A 179 23.30 -19.94 -2.38
N TRP A 180 23.19 -19.12 -1.34
CA TRP A 180 23.29 -19.56 0.05
C TRP A 180 22.11 -20.47 0.44
N LEU A 181 20.90 -20.15 -0.03
CA LEU A 181 19.70 -20.96 0.17
C LEU A 181 19.86 -22.36 -0.46
N GLY A 182 20.42 -22.44 -1.67
CA GLY A 182 20.63 -23.72 -2.37
C GLY A 182 19.31 -24.47 -2.58
N ASP A 183 19.23 -25.72 -2.12
CA ASP A 183 17.97 -26.51 -2.17
C ASP A 183 16.96 -26.12 -1.06
N GLY A 184 17.26 -25.08 -0.28
CA GLY A 184 16.43 -24.52 0.78
C GLY A 184 17.11 -24.52 2.16
N LYS A 185 16.66 -23.61 3.01
CA LYS A 185 17.18 -23.40 4.37
C LYS A 185 16.05 -23.34 5.39
N ASP A 186 16.29 -23.97 6.53
CA ASP A 186 15.38 -23.89 7.68
C ASP A 186 15.56 -22.52 8.35
N LEU A 187 14.44 -21.91 8.74
CA LEU A 187 14.33 -20.64 9.45
C LEU A 187 13.93 -20.91 10.91
N ASP A 188 14.12 -19.92 11.78
CA ASP A 188 13.75 -20.00 13.18
C ASP A 188 12.26 -19.73 13.44
N GLU A 189 11.85 -19.54 14.70
CA GLU A 189 10.43 -19.36 15.05
C GLU A 189 9.81 -18.05 14.55
N GLU A 190 10.64 -17.05 14.27
CA GLU A 190 10.25 -15.74 13.75
C GLU A 190 10.39 -15.68 12.22
N LEU A 191 10.62 -16.84 11.57
CA LEU A 191 10.94 -16.94 10.14
C LEU A 191 12.21 -16.19 9.75
N MET A 192 13.12 -16.05 10.72
CA MET A 192 14.43 -15.42 10.52
C MET A 192 15.48 -16.50 10.25
N PRO A 193 16.55 -16.20 9.50
CA PRO A 193 17.75 -17.03 9.55
C PRO A 193 18.20 -17.16 11.01
N THR A 194 18.62 -18.35 11.43
CA THR A 194 19.20 -18.49 12.77
C THR A 194 20.44 -17.59 12.88
N ALA A 195 20.82 -17.14 14.09
CA ALA A 195 22.01 -16.28 14.25
C ALA A 195 23.32 -16.87 13.65
N LEU A 196 23.43 -18.20 13.54
CA LEU A 196 24.53 -18.89 12.86
C LEU A 196 24.43 -18.79 11.32
N ASP A 197 23.21 -18.74 10.80
CA ASP A 197 22.90 -18.57 9.39
C ASP A 197 23.01 -17.10 8.97
N GLU A 198 22.73 -16.13 9.85
CA GLU A 198 22.94 -14.70 9.60
C GLU A 198 24.41 -14.36 9.34
N GLU A 199 25.34 -14.87 10.15
CA GLU A 199 26.78 -14.64 9.94
C GLU A 199 27.24 -15.24 8.60
N ALA A 200 26.71 -16.41 8.23
CA ALA A 200 27.02 -17.08 6.97
C ALA A 200 26.41 -16.34 5.76
N ALA A 201 25.18 -15.84 5.88
CA ALA A 201 24.52 -15.05 4.85
C ALA A 201 25.19 -13.68 4.67
N ALA A 202 25.51 -13.00 5.77
CA ALA A 202 26.27 -11.75 5.75
C ALA A 202 27.67 -11.92 5.14
N ALA A 203 28.35 -13.04 5.42
CA ALA A 203 29.62 -13.37 4.80
C ALA A 203 29.47 -13.62 3.28
N ALA A 204 28.37 -14.24 2.84
CA ALA A 204 28.08 -14.43 1.42
C ALA A 204 27.85 -13.09 0.71
N LEU A 205 27.11 -12.17 1.32
CA LEU A 205 26.92 -10.81 0.82
C LEU A 205 28.25 -10.06 0.69
N ALA A 206 29.08 -10.09 1.75
CA ALA A 206 30.36 -9.42 1.77
C ALA A 206 31.37 -9.97 0.73
N ALA A 207 31.31 -11.28 0.44
CA ALA A 207 32.18 -11.91 -0.54
C ALA A 207 31.94 -11.42 -1.98
N ASP A 208 30.70 -11.03 -2.28
CA ASP A 208 30.29 -10.53 -3.59
C ASP A 208 30.31 -9.00 -3.69
N GLY A 209 30.78 -8.31 -2.63
CA GLY A 209 30.78 -6.86 -2.56
C GLY A 209 29.37 -6.26 -2.52
N ALA A 210 28.37 -7.07 -2.16
CA ALA A 210 27.01 -6.61 -1.99
C ALA A 210 26.93 -5.71 -0.75
N ALA A 211 25.97 -4.78 -0.77
CA ALA A 211 25.72 -3.93 0.38
C ALA A 211 25.26 -4.76 1.59
N ALA A 212 25.50 -4.24 2.79
CA ALA A 212 25.13 -4.86 4.05
C ALA A 212 23.62 -4.70 4.31
N LEU A 213 22.80 -5.23 3.41
CA LEU A 213 21.36 -5.26 3.56
C LEU A 213 20.96 -6.32 4.61
N PRO A 214 19.98 -6.05 5.47
CA PRO A 214 19.45 -7.03 6.41
C PRO A 214 18.95 -8.29 5.68
N VAL A 215 19.32 -9.48 6.16
CA VAL A 215 19.03 -10.75 5.48
C VAL A 215 17.53 -11.05 5.50
N ASP A 216 16.86 -10.71 6.59
CA ASP A 216 15.41 -10.79 6.77
C ASP A 216 14.65 -9.93 5.78
N GLN A 217 15.07 -8.67 5.62
CA GLN A 217 14.50 -7.79 4.62
C GLN A 217 14.71 -8.37 3.21
N LEU A 218 15.91 -8.88 2.91
CA LEU A 218 16.16 -9.54 1.62
C LEU A 218 15.30 -10.78 1.41
N LEU A 219 15.05 -11.60 2.44
CA LEU A 219 14.17 -12.75 2.33
C LEU A 219 12.72 -12.34 2.07
N ALA A 220 12.23 -11.31 2.75
CA ALA A 220 10.89 -10.74 2.49
C ALA A 220 10.79 -10.22 1.05
N VAL A 221 11.81 -9.50 0.57
CA VAL A 221 11.87 -9.00 -0.82
C VAL A 221 11.91 -10.15 -1.83
N LEU A 222 12.69 -11.20 -1.56
CA LEU A 222 12.78 -12.39 -2.40
C LEU A 222 11.46 -13.18 -2.44
N GLU A 223 10.71 -13.20 -1.34
CA GLU A 223 9.40 -13.81 -1.27
C GLU A 223 8.36 -13.01 -2.07
N VAL A 224 8.27 -11.70 -1.83
CA VAL A 224 7.32 -10.80 -2.53
C VAL A 224 7.60 -10.75 -4.03
N SER A 225 8.86 -10.89 -4.45
CA SER A 225 9.25 -10.96 -5.87
C SER A 225 9.09 -12.35 -6.49
N GLY A 226 8.65 -13.37 -5.74
CA GLY A 226 8.41 -14.73 -6.24
C GLY A 226 9.66 -15.58 -6.44
N LEU A 227 10.84 -15.10 -6.04
CA LEU A 227 12.11 -15.84 -6.16
C LEU A 227 12.30 -16.87 -5.05
N VAL A 228 11.68 -16.65 -3.89
CA VAL A 228 11.70 -17.58 -2.75
C VAL A 228 10.26 -17.86 -2.33
N SER A 229 10.00 -19.08 -1.87
CA SER A 229 8.78 -19.44 -1.15
C SER A 229 9.15 -19.80 0.28
N ILE A 230 8.45 -19.20 1.25
CA ILE A 230 8.60 -19.52 2.67
C ILE A 230 7.40 -20.35 3.11
N ASP A 231 7.65 -21.62 3.44
CA ASP A 231 6.62 -22.49 4.00
C ASP A 231 6.46 -22.18 5.49
N ALA A 232 5.31 -21.65 5.90
CA ALA A 232 5.05 -21.29 7.29
C ALA A 232 4.96 -22.50 8.25
N GLU A 233 4.58 -23.69 7.76
CA GLU A 233 4.50 -24.90 8.59
C GLU A 233 5.88 -25.51 8.83
N THR A 234 6.69 -25.59 7.78
CA THR A 234 8.04 -26.17 7.85
C THR A 234 9.12 -25.14 8.16
N ARG A 235 8.76 -23.86 8.13
CA ARG A 235 9.64 -22.69 8.30
C ARG A 235 10.86 -22.79 7.40
N ARG A 236 10.62 -23.10 6.12
CA ARG A 236 11.70 -23.34 5.17
C ARG A 236 11.60 -22.37 4.00
N ALA A 237 12.67 -21.60 3.78
CA ALA A 237 12.84 -20.80 2.58
C ALA A 237 13.42 -21.66 1.45
N VAL A 238 12.71 -21.74 0.32
CA VAL A 238 13.09 -22.54 -0.84
C VAL A 238 13.07 -21.67 -2.10
N PRO A 239 14.16 -21.61 -2.88
CA PRO A 239 14.15 -20.94 -4.18
C PRO A 239 13.10 -21.54 -5.12
N THR A 240 12.37 -20.68 -5.85
CA THR A 240 11.34 -21.10 -6.81
C THR A 240 11.96 -21.51 -8.15
N GLY A 241 11.13 -21.90 -9.13
CA GLY A 241 11.58 -22.14 -10.49
C GLY A 241 12.19 -20.90 -11.15
N GLU A 242 11.69 -19.71 -10.80
CA GLU A 242 12.17 -18.42 -11.34
C GLU A 242 13.58 -18.09 -10.81
N ALA A 243 13.88 -18.45 -9.57
CA ALA A 243 15.20 -18.28 -9.00
C ALA A 243 16.29 -19.11 -9.72
N ALA A 244 15.93 -20.20 -10.40
CA ALA A 244 16.89 -20.98 -11.18
C ALA A 244 17.41 -20.23 -12.42
N GLU A 245 16.61 -19.29 -12.93
CA GLU A 245 16.99 -18.45 -14.07
C GLU A 245 17.66 -17.14 -13.64
N PHE A 246 17.48 -16.73 -12.38
CA PHE A 246 17.99 -15.49 -11.82
C PHE A 246 19.52 -15.38 -11.95
N GLY A 247 19.98 -14.35 -12.68
CA GLY A 247 21.41 -14.08 -12.85
C GLY A 247 22.15 -15.06 -13.77
N THR A 248 21.47 -16.00 -14.40
CA THR A 248 22.12 -16.96 -15.32
C THR A 248 22.21 -16.41 -16.74
N GLU A 249 23.30 -16.71 -17.45
CA GLU A 249 23.43 -16.39 -18.88
C GLU A 249 22.50 -17.23 -19.77
N ALA A 250 21.89 -18.29 -19.22
CA ALA A 250 20.95 -19.15 -19.93
C ALA A 250 19.55 -18.51 -20.03
N ALA A 251 19.21 -17.62 -19.10
CA ALA A 251 17.97 -16.86 -19.13
C ALA A 251 17.98 -15.82 -20.25
N SER A 252 16.82 -15.55 -20.83
CA SER A 252 16.68 -14.47 -21.79
C SER A 252 16.89 -13.10 -21.12
N ASP A 253 17.36 -12.10 -21.87
CA ASP A 253 17.50 -10.72 -21.35
C ASP A 253 16.16 -10.19 -20.82
N GLU A 254 15.04 -10.56 -21.45
CA GLU A 254 13.69 -10.21 -21.00
C GLU A 254 13.35 -10.83 -19.64
N SER A 255 13.59 -12.14 -19.46
CA SER A 255 13.39 -12.84 -18.19
C SER A 255 14.25 -12.24 -17.08
N ARG A 256 15.52 -11.95 -17.36
CA ARG A 256 16.44 -11.34 -16.39
C ARG A 256 15.99 -9.94 -16.00
N ARG A 257 15.58 -9.13 -16.97
CA ARG A 257 15.08 -7.77 -16.73
C ARG A 257 13.83 -7.81 -15.86
N ALA A 258 12.87 -8.68 -16.18
CA ALA A 258 11.65 -8.84 -15.41
C ALA A 258 11.94 -9.25 -13.96
N ALA A 259 12.81 -10.23 -13.73
CA ALA A 259 13.18 -10.68 -12.39
C ALA A 259 13.89 -9.58 -11.57
N TYR A 260 14.80 -8.81 -12.18
CA TYR A 260 15.47 -7.70 -11.49
C TYR A 260 14.53 -6.52 -11.23
N ALA A 261 13.60 -6.25 -12.15
CA ALA A 261 12.58 -5.22 -11.97
C ALA A 261 11.64 -5.60 -10.81
N ALA A 262 11.10 -6.82 -10.80
CA ALA A 262 10.26 -7.33 -9.73
C ALA A 262 10.95 -7.27 -8.36
N LEU A 263 12.26 -7.57 -8.30
CA LEU A 263 13.05 -7.43 -7.09
C LEU A 263 13.14 -5.97 -6.60
N ALA A 264 13.38 -5.03 -7.51
CA ALA A 264 13.46 -3.60 -7.17
C ALA A 264 12.10 -3.04 -6.75
N VAL A 265 11.02 -3.40 -7.46
CA VAL A 265 9.64 -3.04 -7.11
C VAL A 265 9.28 -3.57 -5.73
N ALA A 266 9.55 -4.84 -5.45
CA ALA A 266 9.31 -5.44 -4.14
C ALA A 266 10.09 -4.73 -3.01
N TYR A 267 11.32 -4.30 -3.28
CA TYR A 267 12.12 -3.56 -2.29
C TYR A 267 11.57 -2.15 -2.04
N TYR A 268 11.21 -1.40 -3.09
CA TYR A 268 10.55 -0.09 -2.92
C TYR A 268 9.23 -0.24 -2.19
N TRP A 269 8.41 -1.21 -2.59
CA TRP A 269 7.13 -1.49 -1.96
C TRP A 269 7.33 -1.76 -0.48
N ILE A 270 8.15 -2.75 -0.08
CA ILE A 270 8.44 -2.99 1.35
C ILE A 270 9.00 -1.76 2.05
N ALA A 271 9.87 -0.96 1.41
CA ALA A 271 10.43 0.23 2.05
C ALA A 271 9.35 1.31 2.34
N VAL A 272 8.34 1.42 1.47
CA VAL A 272 7.21 2.36 1.60
C VAL A 272 6.07 1.76 2.43
N THR A 273 5.84 0.45 2.37
CA THR A 273 4.72 -0.26 3.02
C THR A 273 5.13 -1.10 4.21
N ALA A 274 6.37 -0.99 4.74
CA ALA A 274 6.77 -1.53 6.04
C ALA A 274 6.00 -0.82 7.17
N PHE A 275 4.70 -1.05 7.12
CA PHE A 275 3.59 -0.56 7.90
C PHE A 275 3.45 -1.56 9.04
N SER A 276 3.76 -1.10 10.24
CA SER A 276 3.25 -1.75 11.43
C SER A 276 2.11 -0.87 11.92
N PRO A 277 0.84 -1.31 11.85
CA PRO A 277 -0.30 -0.52 12.35
C PRO A 277 -0.15 -0.20 13.85
N ASP A 278 0.67 -0.98 14.56
CA ASP A 278 0.97 -0.79 15.97
C ASP A 278 2.04 0.31 16.23
N LEU A 279 2.66 0.87 15.18
CA LEU A 279 3.73 1.87 15.27
C LEU A 279 3.42 3.08 14.35
N PRO A 280 2.63 4.07 14.82
CA PRO A 280 2.25 5.26 14.03
C PRO A 280 3.44 6.02 13.43
N LEU A 281 4.59 6.02 14.11
CA LEU A 281 5.83 6.63 13.60
C LEU A 281 6.28 6.04 12.25
N LEU A 282 6.02 4.75 12.01
CA LEU A 282 6.39 4.10 10.76
C LEU A 282 5.51 4.55 9.61
N GLN A 283 4.22 4.82 9.86
CA GLN A 283 3.30 5.34 8.86
C GLN A 283 3.73 6.74 8.38
N ASP A 284 3.90 7.68 9.30
CA ASP A 284 4.34 9.05 8.97
C ASP A 284 5.69 9.04 8.21
N SER A 285 6.61 8.13 8.58
CA SER A 285 7.91 7.98 7.89
C SER A 285 7.79 7.35 6.50
N SER A 286 6.82 6.47 6.30
CA SER A 286 6.54 5.83 5.02
C SER A 286 5.96 6.83 4.02
N GLU A 287 5.01 7.64 4.46
CA GLU A 287 4.43 8.74 3.65
C GLU A 287 5.52 9.76 3.28
N LEU A 288 6.31 10.21 4.27
CA LEU A 288 7.42 11.13 4.00
C LEU A 288 8.45 10.52 3.04
N LEU A 289 8.78 9.23 3.19
CA LEU A 289 9.68 8.53 2.28
C LEU A 289 9.14 8.52 0.85
N ALA A 290 7.86 8.20 0.65
CA ALA A 290 7.23 8.22 -0.66
C ALA A 290 7.30 9.62 -1.30
N VAL A 291 7.00 10.68 -0.54
CA VAL A 291 7.14 12.08 -0.99
C VAL A 291 8.56 12.40 -1.42
N VAL A 292 9.57 12.01 -0.63
CA VAL A 292 10.97 12.25 -0.98
C VAL A 292 11.37 11.48 -2.24
N LEU A 293 10.92 10.24 -2.40
CA LEU A 293 11.24 9.41 -3.57
C LEU A 293 10.58 9.94 -4.85
N VAL A 294 9.33 10.38 -4.80
CA VAL A 294 8.67 11.06 -5.94
C VAL A 294 9.40 12.36 -6.28
N ALA A 295 9.77 13.15 -5.28
CA ALA A 295 10.53 14.38 -5.50
C ALA A 295 11.93 14.11 -6.07
N ALA A 296 12.57 13.00 -5.70
CA ALA A 296 13.86 12.56 -6.23
C ALA A 296 13.82 12.14 -7.71
N ALA A 297 12.64 11.79 -8.23
CA ALA A 297 12.40 11.56 -9.66
C ALA A 297 12.20 12.87 -10.45
N SER A 298 12.03 14.01 -9.77
CA SER A 298 11.74 15.30 -10.41
C SER A 298 12.99 15.98 -10.99
N PRO A 299 12.83 16.99 -11.87
CA PRO A 299 13.95 17.79 -12.38
C PRO A 299 14.70 18.60 -11.30
N THR A 300 14.10 18.78 -10.12
CA THR A 300 14.67 19.53 -8.99
C THR A 300 14.62 18.65 -7.74
N PRO A 301 15.48 17.62 -7.66
CA PRO A 301 15.49 16.69 -6.55
C PRO A 301 15.77 17.41 -5.22
N PRO A 302 15.14 16.98 -4.10
CA PRO A 302 15.46 17.52 -2.78
C PRO A 302 16.87 17.09 -2.37
N THR A 303 17.48 17.84 -1.45
CA THR A 303 18.73 17.44 -0.81
C THR A 303 18.47 16.75 0.53
N VAL A 304 19.46 16.02 1.05
CA VAL A 304 19.38 15.49 2.43
C VAL A 304 19.28 16.63 3.45
N GLU A 305 19.85 17.81 3.16
CA GLU A 305 19.70 18.99 4.01
C GLU A 305 18.25 19.50 4.04
N ASP A 306 17.56 19.51 2.90
CA ASP A 306 16.14 19.90 2.83
C ASP A 306 15.26 18.97 3.68
N LEU A 307 15.52 17.66 3.62
CA LEU A 307 14.83 16.66 4.45
C LEU A 307 15.11 16.88 5.94
N LEU A 308 16.37 17.06 6.33
CA LEU A 308 16.72 17.25 7.74
C LEU A 308 16.17 18.57 8.31
N ALA A 309 16.05 19.60 7.47
CA ALA A 309 15.47 20.88 7.86
C ALA A 309 13.93 20.84 7.97
N SER A 310 13.26 19.79 7.48
CA SER A 310 11.79 19.74 7.47
C SER A 310 11.18 19.50 8.86
N SER A 311 11.94 19.00 9.83
CA SER A 311 11.46 18.81 11.20
C SER A 311 11.62 20.06 12.10
N ASP A 312 12.38 21.07 11.66
CA ASP A 312 12.72 22.24 12.46
C ASP A 312 11.48 23.00 12.94
N GLY A 313 11.17 22.85 14.23
CA GLY A 313 10.07 23.56 14.91
C GLY A 313 8.70 22.90 14.83
N VAL A 314 8.60 21.66 14.32
CA VAL A 314 7.34 20.90 14.19
C VAL A 314 7.06 20.03 15.43
N GLY A 315 8.09 19.64 16.18
CA GLY A 315 7.97 18.89 17.45
C GLY A 315 8.89 17.66 17.50
N GLU A 316 9.04 17.05 18.69
CA GLU A 316 9.93 15.89 18.91
C GLU A 316 9.57 14.68 18.02
N SER A 317 8.28 14.49 17.71
CA SER A 317 7.83 13.42 16.81
C SER A 317 8.28 13.62 15.36
N ALA A 318 8.42 14.87 14.90
CA ALA A 318 8.85 15.14 13.53
C ALA A 318 10.34 14.83 13.32
N ASP A 319 11.16 15.07 14.35
CA ASP A 319 12.58 14.70 14.33
C ASP A 319 12.75 13.18 14.22
N ASP A 320 11.93 12.40 14.93
CA ASP A 320 11.95 10.94 14.85
C ASP A 320 11.51 10.43 13.46
N VAL A 321 10.45 11.01 12.87
CA VAL A 321 9.98 10.66 11.51
C VAL A 321 11.06 10.94 10.47
N VAL A 322 11.69 12.11 10.52
CA VAL A 322 12.79 12.48 9.61
C VAL A 322 14.00 11.57 9.80
N ALA A 323 14.35 11.22 11.04
CA ALA A 323 15.46 10.32 11.33
C ALA A 323 15.23 8.91 10.77
N VAL A 324 14.02 8.36 10.94
CA VAL A 324 13.63 7.05 10.38
C VAL A 324 13.65 7.10 8.84
N THR A 325 13.06 8.15 8.25
CA THR A 325 13.04 8.34 6.78
C THR A 325 14.46 8.41 6.21
N HIS A 326 15.34 9.17 6.85
CA HIS A 326 16.74 9.27 6.44
C HIS A 326 17.47 7.92 6.58
N GLY A 327 17.20 7.16 7.64
CA GLY A 327 17.70 5.78 7.78
C GLY A 327 17.30 4.89 6.61
N ARG A 328 16.02 4.90 6.22
CA ARG A 328 15.52 4.14 5.06
C ARG A 328 16.13 4.61 3.73
N LEU A 329 16.36 5.91 3.55
CA LEU A 329 17.07 6.42 2.37
C LEU A 329 18.50 5.89 2.28
N LEU A 330 19.21 5.78 3.41
CA LEU A 330 20.55 5.18 3.44
C LEU A 330 20.51 3.70 3.05
N GLU A 331 19.48 2.95 3.47
CA GLU A 331 19.28 1.55 3.07
C GLU A 331 18.98 1.43 1.57
N LEU A 332 18.10 2.27 1.03
CA LEU A 332 17.82 2.34 -0.41
C LEU A 332 19.08 2.72 -1.21
N ALA A 333 19.91 3.62 -0.68
CA ALA A 333 21.17 3.98 -1.31
C ALA A 333 22.18 2.83 -1.29
N GLN A 334 22.24 2.08 -0.18
CA GLN A 334 23.02 0.86 -0.09
C GLN A 334 22.55 -0.20 -1.10
N ALA A 335 21.24 -0.34 -1.32
CA ALA A 335 20.67 -1.19 -2.37
C ALA A 335 20.95 -0.69 -3.80
N GLY A 336 21.46 0.55 -3.95
CA GLY A 336 21.68 1.26 -5.22
C GLY A 336 20.40 1.75 -5.88
N LEU A 337 19.30 1.81 -5.12
CA LEU A 337 18.00 2.26 -5.59
C LEU A 337 17.86 3.78 -5.53
N VAL A 338 18.67 4.46 -4.73
CA VAL A 338 18.74 5.93 -4.63
C VAL A 338 20.22 6.33 -4.63
N ASP A 339 20.55 7.48 -5.20
CA ASP A 339 21.87 8.10 -5.04
C ASP A 339 21.76 9.28 -4.07
N LEU A 340 22.54 9.18 -2.99
CA LEU A 340 22.72 10.23 -1.99
C LEU A 340 24.09 10.86 -2.23
N ALA A 341 24.16 11.78 -3.19
CA ALA A 341 25.44 12.37 -3.55
C ALA A 341 26.07 13.09 -2.35
N GLU A 342 27.33 12.81 -2.02
CA GLU A 342 28.12 13.64 -1.11
C GLU A 342 28.84 14.72 -1.93
N ALA A 343 28.45 15.98 -1.78
CA ALA A 343 29.07 17.10 -2.50
C ALA A 343 29.94 17.92 -1.55
N ASP A 344 31.26 17.73 -1.57
CA ASP A 344 32.26 18.61 -0.91
C ASP A 344 31.97 18.91 0.59
N GLY A 345 31.46 17.92 1.33
CA GLY A 345 31.12 18.08 2.76
C GLY A 345 29.75 18.70 3.03
N ALA A 346 28.92 18.90 2.00
CA ALA A 346 27.51 19.19 2.09
C ALA A 346 26.68 18.00 1.57
N SER A 347 25.47 17.88 2.11
CA SER A 347 24.44 16.96 1.66
C SER A 347 24.05 17.26 0.21
N GLY A 348 24.34 16.37 -0.73
CA GLY A 348 23.94 16.52 -2.13
C GLY A 348 22.48 16.14 -2.39
N PRO A 349 22.03 16.22 -3.65
CA PRO A 349 20.68 15.86 -4.03
C PRO A 349 20.43 14.36 -3.85
N ILE A 350 19.19 14.03 -3.45
CA ILE A 350 18.63 12.69 -3.42
C ILE A 350 18.10 12.42 -4.83
N THR A 351 18.72 11.51 -5.57
CA THR A 351 18.35 11.28 -6.97
C THR A 351 18.07 9.82 -7.28
N LEU A 352 17.28 9.59 -8.33
CA LEU A 352 17.00 8.27 -8.88
C LEU A 352 17.61 8.14 -10.27
N ALA A 353 18.19 6.98 -10.57
CA ALA A 353 18.57 6.69 -11.94
C ALA A 353 17.30 6.62 -12.82
N PRO A 354 17.29 7.19 -14.05
CA PRO A 354 16.09 7.21 -14.90
C PRO A 354 15.45 5.83 -15.11
N ALA A 355 16.25 4.78 -15.18
CA ALA A 355 15.78 3.39 -15.34
C ALA A 355 15.00 2.83 -14.15
N LEU A 356 15.08 3.47 -12.98
CA LEU A 356 14.40 3.06 -11.74
C LEU A 356 13.10 3.82 -11.51
N VAL A 357 12.91 4.99 -12.14
CA VAL A 357 11.68 5.80 -11.97
C VAL A 357 10.41 5.02 -12.31
N PRO A 358 10.32 4.26 -13.42
CA PRO A 358 9.13 3.45 -13.69
C PRO A 358 8.86 2.36 -12.63
N LEU A 359 9.92 1.83 -12.02
CA LEU A 359 9.80 0.77 -11.00
C LEU A 359 9.34 1.32 -9.66
N LEU A 360 9.75 2.55 -9.33
CA LEU A 360 9.23 3.27 -8.18
C LEU A 360 7.74 3.59 -8.37
N ALA A 361 7.34 4.07 -9.55
CA ALA A 361 5.92 4.33 -9.86
C ALA A 361 5.08 3.05 -9.66
N GLU A 362 5.50 1.92 -10.26
CA GLU A 362 4.83 0.63 -10.09
C GLU A 362 4.75 0.19 -8.61
N ALA A 363 5.79 0.44 -7.81
CA ALA A 363 5.79 0.12 -6.39
C ALA A 363 4.83 1.01 -5.58
N LEU A 364 4.69 2.29 -5.93
CA LEU A 364 3.77 3.23 -5.30
C LEU A 364 2.32 2.90 -5.66
N ASP A 365 2.03 2.58 -6.92
CA ASP A 365 0.71 2.14 -7.37
C ASP A 365 0.29 0.89 -6.59
N ARG A 366 1.19 -0.11 -6.50
CA ARG A 366 0.95 -1.31 -5.71
C ARG A 366 0.74 -1.01 -4.22
N ALA A 367 1.48 -0.05 -3.67
CA ALA A 367 1.32 0.35 -2.27
C ALA A 367 -0.04 1.01 -2.01
N ALA A 368 -0.54 1.82 -2.94
CA ALA A 368 -1.85 2.44 -2.87
C ALA A 368 -3.01 1.45 -3.08
N GLU A 369 -2.78 0.35 -3.82
CA GLU A 369 -3.79 -0.70 -4.02
C GLU A 369 -3.93 -1.66 -2.83
N GLU A 370 -2.80 -1.97 -2.15
CA GLU A 370 -2.73 -2.97 -1.07
C GLU A 370 -2.77 -2.37 0.35
N GLY A 371 -2.47 -1.07 0.51
CA GLY A 371 -2.56 -0.33 1.78
C GLY A 371 -3.96 0.20 2.01
#